data_AF-A0A1W2G0F7-F1
#
_entry.id   AF-A0A1W2G0F7-F1
#
_cell.length_a   1.000
_cell.length_b   1.000
_cell.length_c   1.000
_cell.angle_alpha   90.00
_cell.angle_beta   90.00
_cell.angle_gamma   90.00
#
_symmetry.space_group_name_H-M   'P 1'
#
loop_
_entity.id
_entity.type
_entity.pdbx_description
1 polymer ?
#
loop_
_entity_poly.entity_id
_entity_poly.type
_entity_poly.pdbx_seq_one_letter_code
_entity_poly.pdbx_strand_id
1 'polypeptide(L)'
;MIPVPLQRPIPQIPQPLPPLPAARLPAVEPDSLVLGMARLDRSGRIHDHAVLSALGWHTGQRVDITSVHDAIVVHAAQTVRLPKISSALVRRCI
;
A
#
# COMPACT_ATOMS: atom_id res chain seq x y z
N MET A 1 -21.97 52.43 29.57
CA MET A 1 -21.46 51.05 29.58
C MET A 1 -20.32 50.96 28.58
N ILE A 2 -19.14 50.51 28.99
CA ILE A 2 -18.00 50.26 28.09
C ILE A 2 -18.04 48.77 27.74
N PRO A 3 -18.04 48.37 26.46
CA PRO A 3 -18.07 46.95 26.09
C PRO A 3 -16.77 46.28 26.55
N VAL A 4 -16.89 45.14 27.21
CA VAL A 4 -15.73 44.32 27.60
C VAL A 4 -15.14 43.74 26.32
N PRO A 5 -13.83 43.91 26.05
CA PRO A 5 -13.19 43.31 24.90
C PRO A 5 -13.34 41.79 24.96
N LEU A 6 -13.80 41.18 23.86
CA LEU A 6 -13.76 39.73 23.71
C LEU A 6 -12.30 39.29 23.75
N GLN A 7 -11.93 38.52 24.76
CA GLN A 7 -10.61 37.92 24.83
C GLN A 7 -10.44 36.96 23.66
N ARG A 8 -9.43 37.20 22.81
CA ARG A 8 -9.05 36.24 21.77
C ARG A 8 -8.52 34.98 22.46
N PRO A 9 -9.00 33.77 22.11
CA PRO A 9 -8.39 32.53 22.57
C PRO A 9 -6.89 32.55 22.26
N ILE A 10 -6.06 32.29 23.27
CA ILE A 10 -4.63 32.15 23.09
C ILE A 10 -4.41 30.99 22.11
N PRO A 11 -3.63 31.18 21.02
CA PRO A 11 -3.29 30.08 20.12
C PRO A 11 -2.67 28.96 20.95
N GLN A 12 -3.32 27.79 20.95
CA GLN A 12 -2.72 26.60 21.54
C GLN A 12 -1.50 26.25 20.69
N ILE A 13 -0.32 26.30 21.30
CA ILE A 13 0.90 25.81 20.65
C ILE A 13 0.65 24.32 20.37
N PRO A 14 0.72 23.85 19.10
CA PRO A 14 0.58 22.44 18.80
C PRO A 14 1.56 21.65 19.65
N GLN A 15 1.06 20.73 20.47
CA GLN A 15 1.94 19.86 21.23
C GLN A 15 2.75 18.99 20.25
N PRO A 16 4.05 18.77 20.51
CA PRO A 16 4.83 17.85 19.70
C PRO A 16 4.12 16.50 19.64
N LEU A 17 3.80 16.05 18.43
CA LEU A 17 3.26 14.72 18.23
C LEU A 17 4.33 13.69 18.62
N PRO A 18 3.96 12.60 19.32
CA PRO A 18 4.90 11.52 19.57
C PRO A 18 5.44 11.00 18.22
N PRO A 19 6.71 10.57 18.16
CA PRO A 19 7.27 10.04 16.93
C PRO A 19 6.45 8.81 16.50
N LEU A 20 6.06 8.78 15.23
CA LEU A 20 5.45 7.59 14.65
C LEU A 20 6.46 6.43 14.73
N PRO A 21 6.01 5.20 15.04
CA PRO A 21 6.86 4.03 14.93
C PRO A 21 7.52 4.00 13.55
N ALA A 22 8.83 3.80 13.51
CA ALA A 22 9.54 3.67 12.25
C ALA A 22 8.96 2.48 11.48
N ALA A 23 8.40 2.74 10.30
CA ALA A 23 8.00 1.69 9.39
C ALA A 23 9.26 0.90 9.00
N ARG A 24 9.34 -0.37 9.42
CA ARG A 24 10.37 -1.27 8.92
C ARG A 24 9.95 -1.76 7.55
N LEU A 25 10.49 -1.12 6.52
CA LEU A 25 10.41 -1.65 5.18
C LEU A 25 11.31 -2.91 5.10
N PRO A 26 10.97 -3.89 4.24
CA PRO A 26 11.89 -4.98 3.96
C PRO A 26 13.24 -4.41 3.53
N ALA A 27 14.34 -5.11 3.82
CA ALA A 27 15.64 -4.74 3.27
C ALA A 27 15.57 -4.92 1.75
N VAL A 28 15.39 -3.81 1.03
CA VAL A 28 15.28 -3.75 -0.42
C VAL A 28 16.40 -2.83 -0.89
N GLU A 29 17.13 -3.23 -1.93
CA GLU A 29 18.12 -2.37 -2.57
C GLU A 29 17.43 -1.05 -2.98
N PRO A 30 17.96 0.13 -2.61
CA PRO A 30 17.27 1.42 -2.78
C PRO A 30 16.76 1.65 -4.21
N ASP A 31 17.49 1.13 -5.20
CA ASP A 31 17.19 1.29 -6.63
C ASP A 31 16.01 0.41 -7.12
N SER A 32 15.51 -0.50 -6.27
CA SER A 32 14.42 -1.43 -6.59
C SER A 32 13.13 -1.17 -5.83
N LEU A 33 13.09 -0.14 -4.98
CA LEU A 33 11.92 0.20 -4.16
C LEU A 33 11.27 1.50 -4.64
N VAL A 34 10.01 1.40 -5.05
CA VAL A 34 9.14 2.57 -5.28
C VAL A 34 8.05 2.59 -4.21
N LEU A 35 8.00 3.66 -3.42
CA LEU A 35 6.98 3.88 -2.41
C LEU A 35 6.01 4.97 -2.87
N GLY A 36 4.72 4.62 -2.96
CA GLY A 36 3.64 5.54 -3.27
C GLY A 36 2.60 5.57 -2.16
N MET A 37 1.82 6.65 -2.12
CA MET A 37 0.64 6.77 -1.26
C MET A 37 -0.56 7.06 -2.14
N ALA A 38 -1.59 6.23 -2.03
CA ALA A 38 -2.79 6.38 -2.83
C ALA A 38 -4.04 6.15 -1.99
N ARG A 39 -5.14 6.77 -2.43
CA ARG A 39 -6.44 6.64 -1.77
C ARG A 39 -7.18 5.44 -2.33
N LEU A 40 -7.74 4.64 -1.43
CA LEU A 40 -8.74 3.63 -1.78
C LEU A 40 -10.08 4.32 -2.09
N ASP A 41 -10.62 4.07 -3.28
CA ASP A 41 -11.94 4.57 -3.63
C ASP A 41 -13.08 3.67 -3.07
N ARG A 42 -14.34 4.11 -3.24
CA ARG A 42 -15.51 3.35 -2.77
C ARG A 42 -15.68 1.99 -3.45
N SER A 43 -15.04 1.78 -4.60
CA SER A 43 -15.05 0.50 -5.31
C SER A 43 -13.94 -0.45 -4.85
N GLY A 44 -13.10 -0.02 -3.91
CA GLY A 44 -11.94 -0.79 -3.45
C GLY A 44 -10.77 -0.74 -4.43
N ARG A 45 -10.72 0.25 -5.32
CA ARG A 45 -9.62 0.42 -6.27
C ARG A 45 -8.62 1.47 -5.77
N ILE A 46 -7.36 1.24 -6.11
CA ILE A 46 -6.26 2.15 -5.85
C ILE A 46 -5.76 2.65 -7.21
N HIS A 47 -5.49 3.94 -7.31
CA HIS A 47 -4.88 4.54 -8.49
C HIS A 47 -3.53 5.14 -8.10
N ASP A 48 -2.44 4.51 -8.57
CA ASP A 48 -1.08 5.03 -8.46
C ASP A 48 -0.32 4.72 -9.75
N HIS A 49 -0.26 5.70 -10.65
CA HIS A 49 0.38 5.51 -11.95
C HIS A 49 1.89 5.25 -11.83
N ALA A 50 2.57 5.87 -10.86
CA ALA A 50 4.02 5.76 -10.71
C ALA A 50 4.41 4.36 -10.24
N VAL A 51 3.74 3.84 -9.21
CA VAL A 51 3.98 2.49 -8.68
C VAL A 51 3.61 1.42 -9.72
N LEU A 52 2.44 1.53 -10.35
CA LEU A 52 1.99 0.53 -11.33
C LEU A 52 2.89 0.50 -12.58
N SER A 53 3.38 1.66 -13.03
CA SER A 53 4.32 1.75 -14.16
C SER A 53 5.70 1.18 -13.80
N ALA A 54 6.20 1.45 -12.59
CA ALA A 54 7.47 0.91 -12.11
C ALA A 54 7.44 -0.63 -12.01
N LEU A 55 6.28 -1.20 -11.68
CA LEU A 55 6.05 -2.64 -11.71
C LEU A 55 5.88 -3.21 -13.13
N GLY A 56 5.82 -2.37 -14.17
CA GLY A 56 5.58 -2.78 -15.55
C GLY A 56 4.17 -3.32 -15.80
N TRP A 57 3.19 -2.99 -14.96
CA TRP A 57 1.84 -3.49 -15.09
C TRP A 57 1.04 -2.65 -16.09
N HIS A 58 0.38 -3.33 -17.02
CA HIS A 58 -0.50 -2.70 -17.99
C HIS A 58 -1.97 -2.90 -17.64
N THR A 59 -2.85 -2.11 -18.29
CA THR A 59 -4.30 -2.31 -18.18
C THR A 59 -4.67 -3.77 -18.52
N GLY A 60 -5.54 -4.36 -17.70
CA GLY A 60 -5.96 -5.75 -17.86
C GLY A 60 -4.94 -6.80 -17.40
N GLN A 61 -3.76 -6.39 -16.89
CA GLN A 61 -2.81 -7.32 -16.28
C GLN A 61 -3.49 -8.04 -15.12
N ARG A 62 -3.45 -9.37 -15.15
CA ARG A 62 -3.94 -10.20 -14.05
C ARG A 62 -2.95 -10.15 -12.90
N VAL A 63 -3.47 -10.04 -11.69
CA VAL A 63 -2.68 -10.01 -10.46
C VAL A 63 -3.22 -11.04 -9.49
N ASP A 64 -2.33 -11.62 -8.71
CA ASP A 64 -2.68 -12.42 -7.55
C ASP A 64 -2.54 -11.55 -6.30
N ILE A 65 -3.50 -11.70 -5.39
CA ILE A 65 -3.60 -10.89 -4.18
C ILE A 65 -3.59 -11.83 -2.99
N THR A 66 -2.70 -11.58 -2.04
CA THR A 66 -2.60 -12.35 -0.80
C THR A 66 -2.52 -11.40 0.39
N SER A 67 -3.23 -11.75 1.47
CA SER A 67 -3.10 -11.03 2.73
C SER A 67 -2.02 -11.70 3.59
N VAL A 68 -1.12 -10.88 4.14
CA VAL A 68 -0.03 -11.33 5.02
C VAL A 68 0.02 -10.41 6.22
N HIS A 69 -0.38 -10.93 7.39
CA HIS A 69 -0.53 -10.15 8.63
C HIS A 69 -1.37 -8.89 8.39
N ASP A 70 -0.74 -7.71 8.42
CA ASP A 70 -1.36 -6.39 8.26
C ASP A 70 -1.12 -5.77 6.86
N ALA A 71 -0.66 -6.58 5.91
CA ALA A 71 -0.34 -6.14 4.55
C ALA A 71 -1.14 -6.91 3.49
N ILE A 72 -1.40 -6.23 2.37
CA ILE A 72 -1.86 -6.86 1.13
C ILE A 72 -0.67 -6.91 0.18
N VAL A 73 -0.27 -8.12 -0.20
CA VAL A 73 0.77 -8.36 -1.19
C VAL A 73 0.09 -8.62 -2.52
N VAL A 74 0.49 -7.85 -3.54
CA VAL A 74 -0.02 -8.01 -4.90
C VAL A 74 1.16 -8.28 -5.80
N HIS A 75 1.08 -9.33 -6.60
CA HIS A 75 2.08 -9.64 -7.61
C HIS A 75 1.42 -9.92 -8.95
N ALA A 76 2.19 -9.79 -10.03
CA ALA A 76 1.72 -10.21 -11.34
C ALA A 76 1.32 -11.69 -11.28
N ALA A 77 0.13 -11.99 -11.79
CA ALA A 77 -0.30 -13.38 -11.91
C ALA A 77 0.63 -14.05 -12.91
N GLN A 78 1.27 -15.14 -12.51
CA GLN A 78 1.97 -15.98 -13.46
C GLN A 78 0.89 -16.61 -14.33
N THR A 79 0.86 -16.29 -15.62
CA THR A 79 0.16 -17.13 -16.59
C THR A 79 0.88 -18.47 -16.58
N VAL A 80 0.43 -19.39 -15.74
CA VAL A 80 0.83 -20.79 -15.84
C VAL A 80 0.37 -21.24 -17.21
N ARG A 81 1.28 -21.21 -18.19
CA ARG A 81 1.11 -21.90 -19.45
C ARG A 81 1.16 -23.38 -19.09
N LEU A 82 0.02 -23.97 -18.77
CA LEU A 82 -0.08 -25.38 -18.42
C LEU A 82 0.64 -26.19 -19.52
N PRO A 83 1.76 -26.88 -19.24
CA PRO A 83 2.14 -27.99 -20.10
C PRO A 83 1.00 -29.00 -20.06
N LYS A 84 0.68 -29.59 -21.23
CA LYS A 84 -0.35 -30.63 -21.37
C LYS A 84 -0.24 -31.60 -20.19
N ILE A 85 -1.36 -31.75 -19.50
CA ILE A 85 -1.54 -32.51 -18.27
C ILE A 85 -0.86 -33.88 -18.41
N SER A 86 0.13 -34.15 -17.56
CA SER A 86 0.41 -35.51 -17.12
C SER A 86 0.30 -35.55 -15.61
N SER A 87 -0.57 -36.43 -15.15
CA SER A 87 -1.03 -36.59 -13.77
C SER A 87 0.08 -36.97 -12.80
N ALA A 88 0.37 -36.12 -11.81
CA ALA A 88 0.89 -36.48 -10.49
C ALA A 88 0.84 -35.23 -9.59
N LEU A 89 -0.25 -35.02 -8.85
CA LEU A 89 -0.40 -35.35 -7.44
C LEU A 89 0.44 -34.47 -6.48
N VAL A 90 -0.26 -33.50 -5.86
CA VAL A 90 -0.25 -33.07 -4.45
C VAL A 90 1.08 -32.88 -3.73
N ARG A 91 1.22 -31.71 -3.07
CA ARG A 91 1.79 -31.41 -1.73
C ARG A 91 2.60 -30.10 -1.79
N ARG A 92 2.59 -29.18 -0.82
CA ARG A 92 1.99 -29.05 0.52
C ARG A 92 2.18 -27.58 0.92
N CYS A 93 1.22 -27.00 1.64
CA CYS A 93 1.50 -25.85 2.48
C CYS A 93 2.41 -26.29 3.64
N ILE A 94 3.47 -25.52 3.91
CA ILE A 94 3.96 -25.22 5.26
C ILE A 94 4.30 -23.73 5.24
#